data_AF-A0AAV1FXR3-F1
#
_entry.id   AF-A0AAV1FXR3-F1
#
_cell.length_a   1.000
_cell.length_b   1.000
_cell.length_c   1.000
_cell.angle_alpha   90.00
_cell.angle_beta   90.00
_cell.angle_gamma   90.00
#
_symmetry.space_group_name_H-M   'P 1'
#
loop_
_entity.id
_entity.type
_entity.pdbx_description
1 polymer ?
#
loop_
_entity_poly.entity_id
_entity_poly.type
_entity_poly.pdbx_seq_one_letter_code
_entity_poly.pdbx_strand_id
1 'polypeptide(L)'
;MVTQTRVHLHTLVFLIFVNLSQPVCVDVPSGTEAVLGKSMKLTCISCLKREEIKARTTVDWYYIPNKGEYEDFSKTHIYRFKGDAPQEPDGPYKGRLSWNGSQDLQDVSIVINNVTYNDSGVYECHVLREFDFDFFNPSVFEKKRIELKVIERGTADHFSLSYILFCQITGP
;
A
#
# COMPACT_ATOMS: atom_id res chain seq x y z
N MET A 1 -24.43 37.88 21.84
CA MET A 1 -23.26 37.47 22.63
C MET A 1 -23.32 35.96 22.85
N VAL A 2 -22.50 35.20 22.13
CA VAL A 2 -22.32 33.76 22.41
C VAL A 2 -21.59 33.68 23.76
N THR A 3 -22.23 33.10 24.78
CA THR A 3 -21.64 33.01 26.11
C THR A 3 -20.43 32.08 26.08
N GLN A 4 -19.31 32.52 26.67
CA GLN A 4 -18.03 31.82 26.74
C GLN A 4 -18.18 30.35 27.21
N THR A 5 -19.15 30.10 28.10
CA THR A 5 -19.51 28.77 28.60
C THR A 5 -20.11 27.84 27.53
N ARG A 6 -20.90 28.36 26.58
CA ARG A 6 -21.42 27.56 25.44
C ARG A 6 -20.30 27.13 24.51
N VAL A 7 -19.35 28.03 24.24
CA VAL A 7 -18.18 27.71 23.40
C VAL A 7 -17.32 26.64 24.07
N HIS A 8 -17.05 26.77 25.36
CA HIS A 8 -16.29 25.77 26.13
C HIS A 8 -16.98 24.39 26.14
N LEU A 9 -18.30 24.35 26.32
CA LEU A 9 -19.05 23.09 26.30
C LEU A 9 -18.99 22.41 24.93
N HIS A 10 -19.17 23.17 23.84
CA HIS A 10 -19.03 22.62 22.49
C HIS A 10 -17.61 22.13 22.22
N THR A 11 -16.57 22.87 22.61
CA THR A 11 -15.18 22.41 22.46
C THR A 11 -14.90 21.16 23.29
N LEU A 12 -15.46 21.05 24.51
CA LEU A 12 -15.28 19.88 25.37
C LEU A 12 -15.97 18.66 24.78
N VAL A 13 -17.18 18.82 24.26
CA VAL A 13 -17.92 17.76 23.56
C VAL A 13 -17.17 17.33 22.30
N PHE A 14 -16.67 18.27 21.49
CA PHE A 14 -15.85 17.95 20.32
C PHE A 14 -14.58 17.18 20.71
N LEU A 15 -13.87 17.62 21.76
CA LEU A 15 -12.70 16.90 22.26
C LEU A 15 -13.07 15.48 22.71
N ILE A 16 -14.20 15.27 23.39
CA ILE A 16 -14.66 13.94 23.81
C ILE A 16 -14.98 13.06 22.59
N PHE A 17 -15.67 13.59 21.57
CA PHE A 17 -15.97 12.84 20.35
C PHE A 17 -14.71 12.43 19.58
N VAL A 18 -13.70 13.31 19.50
CA VAL A 18 -12.42 13.01 18.84
C VAL A 18 -11.62 11.95 19.61
N ASN A 19 -11.74 11.89 20.93
CA ASN A 19 -11.10 10.85 21.75
C ASN A 19 -11.79 9.47 21.67
N LEU A 20 -13.01 9.39 21.14
CA LEU A 20 -13.78 8.14 21.03
C LEU A 20 -13.64 7.44 19.67
N SER A 21 -13.06 8.11 18.67
CA SER A 21 -12.79 7.49 17.37
C SER A 21 -11.53 6.63 17.43
N GLN A 22 -11.69 5.31 17.33
CA GLN A 22 -10.57 4.39 17.18
C GLN A 22 -10.08 4.41 15.72
N PRO A 23 -8.75 4.39 15.48
CA PRO A 23 -8.22 4.21 14.13
C PRO A 23 -8.67 2.84 13.59
N VAL A 24 -9.18 2.82 12.36
CA VAL A 24 -9.62 1.60 11.67
C VAL A 24 -8.69 1.35 10.50
N CYS A 25 -8.22 0.11 10.36
CA CYS A 25 -7.51 -0.32 9.16
C CYS A 25 -8.50 -0.55 8.02
N VAL A 26 -8.22 0.03 6.86
CA VAL A 26 -9.03 -0.14 5.64
C VAL A 26 -8.12 -0.59 4.50
N ASP A 27 -8.52 -1.67 3.83
CA ASP A 27 -7.84 -2.15 2.62
C ASP A 27 -8.11 -1.19 1.45
N VAL A 28 -7.11 -0.39 1.09
CA VAL A 28 -7.16 0.54 -0.05
C VAL A 28 -6.35 -0.05 -1.21
N PRO A 29 -6.88 -0.05 -2.46
CA PRO A 29 -6.12 -0.51 -3.62
C PRO A 29 -4.94 0.42 -3.92
N SER A 30 -3.88 -0.14 -4.51
CA SER A 30 -2.74 0.65 -5.01
C SER A 30 -3.13 1.47 -6.23
N GLY A 31 -2.45 2.61 -6.40
CA GLY A 31 -2.38 3.26 -7.71
C GLY A 31 -1.72 2.32 -8.73
N THR A 32 -2.19 2.41 -9.97
CA THR A 32 -1.78 1.57 -11.10
C THR A 32 -0.95 2.31 -12.14
N GLU A 33 -0.75 3.61 -11.96
CA GLU A 33 0.02 4.45 -12.87
C GLU A 33 1.21 5.09 -12.16
N ALA A 34 2.39 4.98 -12.77
CA ALA A 34 3.61 5.62 -12.28
C ALA A 34 4.19 6.56 -13.33
N VAL A 35 4.70 7.71 -12.89
CA VAL A 35 5.34 8.68 -13.78
C VAL A 35 6.81 8.33 -13.95
N LEU A 36 7.29 8.32 -15.20
CA LEU A 36 8.68 8.06 -15.55
C LEU A 36 9.65 8.95 -14.73
N GLY A 37 10.70 8.34 -14.18
CA GLY A 37 11.75 8.98 -13.39
C GLY A 37 11.33 9.43 -11.99
N LYS A 38 10.08 9.18 -11.57
CA LYS A 38 9.59 9.49 -10.22
C LYS A 38 9.57 8.24 -9.34
N SER A 39 9.37 8.44 -8.04
CA SER A 39 9.10 7.34 -7.12
C SER A 39 7.61 7.02 -7.09
N MET A 40 7.27 5.74 -6.98
CA MET A 40 5.89 5.26 -6.86
C MET A 40 5.75 4.35 -5.64
N LYS A 41 4.71 4.57 -4.83
CA LYS A 41 4.32 3.66 -3.75
C LYS A 41 3.41 2.58 -4.33
N LEU A 42 3.81 1.32 -4.19
CA LEU A 42 2.94 0.17 -4.43
C LEU A 42 2.23 -0.18 -3.13
N THR A 43 0.95 0.20 -3.04
CA THR A 43 0.19 0.03 -1.81
C THR A 43 -0.26 -1.41 -1.64
N CYS A 44 0.12 -2.05 -0.54
CA CYS A 44 -0.41 -3.34 -0.14
C CYS A 44 -0.80 -3.29 1.33
N ILE A 45 -2.09 -3.16 1.60
CA ILE A 45 -2.65 -3.20 2.95
C ILE A 45 -3.32 -4.56 3.12
N SER A 46 -3.06 -5.23 4.24
CA SER A 46 -3.74 -6.46 4.66
C SER A 46 -4.15 -6.26 6.11
N CYS A 47 -5.38 -5.78 6.32
CA CYS A 47 -5.86 -5.52 7.68
C CYS A 47 -6.02 -6.82 8.48
N LEU A 48 -5.59 -6.81 9.74
CA LEU A 48 -5.97 -7.88 10.67
C LEU A 48 -7.45 -7.75 10.97
N LYS A 49 -8.19 -8.88 10.93
CA LYS A 49 -9.61 -8.88 11.31
C LYS A 49 -9.83 -8.48 12.78
N ARG A 50 -8.80 -8.59 13.60
CA ARG A 50 -8.84 -8.43 15.05
C ARG A 50 -7.49 -7.90 15.52
N GLU A 51 -7.51 -6.73 16.12
CA GLU A 51 -6.30 -5.94 16.43
C GLU A 51 -5.51 -6.51 17.62
N GLU A 52 -6.17 -7.14 18.58
CA GLU A 52 -5.52 -7.70 19.77
C GLU A 52 -4.68 -8.95 19.50
N ILE A 53 -4.80 -9.56 18.32
CA ILE A 53 -4.06 -10.78 17.96
C ILE A 53 -2.75 -10.41 17.27
N LYS A 54 -1.64 -10.78 17.90
CA LYS A 54 -0.30 -10.65 17.29
C LYS A 54 -0.03 -11.85 16.39
N ALA A 55 0.50 -11.58 15.20
CA ALA A 55 0.92 -12.59 14.24
C ALA A 55 2.36 -12.36 13.83
N ARG A 56 3.12 -13.44 13.64
CA ARG A 56 4.39 -13.38 12.92
C ARG A 56 4.06 -13.18 11.44
N THR A 57 4.47 -12.05 10.88
CA THR A 57 4.15 -11.69 9.50
C THR A 57 5.40 -11.81 8.63
N THR A 58 5.27 -12.52 7.51
CA THR A 58 6.24 -12.56 6.43
C THR A 58 5.60 -11.96 5.20
N VAL A 59 6.30 -11.03 4.55
CA VAL A 59 5.85 -10.38 3.32
C VAL A 59 6.85 -10.67 2.23
N ASP A 60 6.38 -11.21 1.11
CA ASP A 60 7.17 -11.45 -0.09
C ASP A 60 6.56 -10.68 -1.26
N TRP A 61 7.37 -9.86 -1.92
CA TRP A 61 7.00 -9.15 -3.13
C TRP A 61 7.60 -9.82 -4.34
N TYR A 62 6.81 -9.81 -5.41
CA TYR A 62 7.19 -10.43 -6.66
C TYR A 62 6.81 -9.57 -7.85
N TYR A 63 7.63 -9.64 -8.90
CA TYR A 63 7.40 -9.01 -10.19
C TYR A 63 7.16 -10.07 -11.26
N ILE A 64 6.16 -9.81 -12.09
CA ILE A 64 5.78 -10.63 -13.25
C ILE A 64 5.80 -9.68 -14.45
N PRO A 65 6.70 -9.88 -15.41
CA PRO A 65 6.76 -9.02 -16.58
C PRO A 65 5.52 -9.19 -17.45
N ASN A 66 5.08 -8.10 -18.09
CA ASN A 66 4.07 -8.15 -19.14
C ASN A 66 4.70 -8.69 -20.43
N LYS A 67 5.06 -9.97 -20.45
CA LYS A 67 5.54 -10.67 -21.65
C LYS A 67 4.41 -11.55 -22.19
N GLY A 68 4.38 -11.72 -23.51
CA GLY A 68 3.26 -12.35 -24.23
C GLY A 68 3.00 -13.80 -23.82
N GLU A 69 1.86 -14.34 -24.23
CA GLU A 69 1.29 -15.66 -23.85
C GLU A 69 2.23 -16.89 -23.95
N TYR A 70 3.41 -16.75 -24.55
CA TYR A 70 4.38 -17.82 -24.82
C TYR A 70 5.73 -17.66 -24.12
N GLU A 71 6.01 -16.55 -23.43
CA GLU A 71 7.23 -16.41 -22.62
C GLU A 71 6.93 -16.77 -21.16
N ASP A 72 7.75 -17.68 -20.61
CA ASP A 72 7.70 -18.18 -19.24
C ASP A 72 7.31 -17.07 -18.24
N PHE A 73 6.12 -17.20 -17.63
CA PHE A 73 5.58 -16.34 -16.56
C PHE A 73 6.37 -16.50 -15.25
N SER A 74 7.70 -16.60 -15.35
CA SER A 74 8.60 -16.77 -14.23
C SER A 74 8.49 -15.55 -13.32
N LYS A 75 7.85 -15.80 -12.19
CA LYS A 75 7.65 -14.82 -11.14
C LYS A 75 8.99 -14.57 -10.45
N THR A 76 9.49 -13.34 -10.51
CA THR A 76 10.75 -12.97 -9.86
C THR A 76 10.47 -12.46 -8.45
N HIS A 77 11.15 -13.01 -7.44
CA HIS A 77 11.11 -12.49 -6.07
C HIS A 77 11.97 -11.22 -5.98
N ILE A 78 11.38 -10.11 -5.53
CA ILE A 78 12.00 -8.77 -5.59
C ILE A 78 12.07 -8.06 -4.24
N TYR A 79 11.43 -8.58 -3.20
CA TYR A 79 11.57 -8.01 -1.87
C TYR A 79 11.06 -8.99 -0.83
N ARG A 80 11.69 -9.00 0.34
CA ARG A 80 11.18 -9.74 1.50
C ARG A 80 11.26 -8.90 2.75
N PHE A 81 10.21 -8.96 3.56
CA PHE A 81 10.20 -8.44 4.92
C PHE A 81 9.83 -9.57 5.88
N LYS A 82 10.69 -9.86 6.86
CA LYS A 82 10.45 -10.88 7.87
C LYS A 82 11.03 -10.45 9.21
N GLY A 83 10.22 -10.52 10.27
CA GLY A 83 10.61 -9.99 11.58
C GLY A 83 10.66 -8.48 11.50
N ASP A 84 11.86 -7.90 11.54
CA ASP A 84 12.09 -6.46 11.51
C ASP A 84 13.13 -6.03 10.46
N ALA A 85 13.53 -6.93 9.56
CA ALA A 85 14.59 -6.67 8.58
C ALA A 85 14.07 -6.82 7.14
N PRO A 86 14.06 -5.75 6.34
CA PRO A 86 13.93 -5.89 4.90
C PRO A 86 15.18 -6.56 4.33
N GLN A 87 14.99 -7.55 3.47
CA GLN A 87 16.06 -8.13 2.69
C GLN A 87 16.13 -7.42 1.34
N GLU A 88 17.27 -6.80 1.06
CA GLU A 88 17.48 -6.10 -0.20
C GLU A 88 17.45 -7.10 -1.37
N PRO A 89 16.76 -6.78 -2.47
CA PRO A 89 16.78 -7.61 -3.66
C PRO A 89 18.11 -7.54 -4.40
N ASP A 90 18.41 -8.63 -5.09
CA ASP A 90 19.43 -8.66 -6.14
C ASP A 90 18.84 -8.23 -7.51
N GLY A 91 19.72 -7.96 -8.47
CA GLY A 91 19.35 -7.66 -9.84
C GLY A 91 18.85 -6.22 -10.07
N PRO A 92 17.92 -5.99 -11.02
CA PRO A 92 17.55 -4.64 -11.50
C PRO A 92 16.85 -3.77 -10.45
N TYR A 93 16.39 -4.36 -9.36
CA TYR A 93 15.70 -3.68 -8.26
C TYR A 93 16.61 -3.31 -7.09
N LYS A 94 17.87 -3.74 -7.12
CA LYS A 94 18.87 -3.43 -6.08
C LYS A 94 19.04 -1.92 -5.91
N GLY A 95 19.00 -1.44 -4.67
CA GLY A 95 19.07 -0.02 -4.32
C GLY A 95 17.89 0.85 -4.78
N ARG A 96 16.86 0.28 -5.45
CA ARG A 96 15.71 1.02 -5.96
C ARG A 96 14.43 0.77 -5.17
N LEU A 97 14.32 -0.37 -4.48
CA LEU A 97 13.18 -0.69 -3.63
C LEU A 97 13.43 -0.31 -2.18
N SER A 98 12.41 0.26 -1.55
CA SER A 98 12.45 0.63 -0.13
C SER A 98 11.14 0.25 0.56
N TRP A 99 11.23 -0.16 1.81
CA TRP A 99 10.07 -0.46 2.64
C TRP A 99 9.33 0.83 3.01
N ASN A 100 8.01 0.84 2.83
CA ASN A 100 7.12 1.92 3.23
C ASN A 100 5.85 1.35 3.89
N GLY A 101 6.03 0.31 4.71
CA GLY A 101 4.96 -0.29 5.50
C GLY A 101 4.88 0.30 6.91
N SER A 102 3.79 -0.01 7.61
CA SER A 102 3.54 0.36 9.00
C SER A 102 4.22 -0.59 9.98
N GLN A 103 4.42 -0.13 11.21
CA GLN A 103 5.08 -0.92 12.27
C GLN A 103 4.26 -2.15 12.69
N ASP A 104 2.94 -2.07 12.62
CA ASP A 104 2.01 -3.16 12.93
C ASP A 104 1.84 -4.16 11.77
N LEU A 105 2.53 -3.94 10.65
CA LEU A 105 2.52 -4.78 9.45
C LEU A 105 1.11 -4.99 8.87
N GLN A 106 0.24 -4.00 9.04
CA GLN A 106 -1.03 -3.92 8.32
C GLN A 106 -0.87 -3.25 6.96
N ASP A 107 -0.07 -2.18 6.86
CA ASP A 107 0.44 -1.65 5.61
C ASP A 107 1.82 -2.29 5.34
N VAL A 108 1.95 -3.03 4.25
CA VAL A 108 3.19 -3.73 3.85
C VAL A 108 3.71 -3.26 2.49
N SER A 109 3.44 -1.98 2.21
CA SER A 109 3.80 -1.32 0.95
C SER A 109 5.29 -1.16 0.75
N ILE A 110 5.69 -1.09 -0.51
CA ILE A 110 7.05 -0.74 -0.94
C ILE A 110 7.01 0.50 -1.84
N VAL A 111 8.15 1.18 -1.94
CA VAL A 111 8.36 2.28 -2.89
C VAL A 111 9.41 1.87 -3.91
N ILE A 112 9.06 2.04 -5.19
CA ILE A 112 10.00 1.92 -6.31
C ILE A 112 10.53 3.31 -6.63
N ASN A 113 11.84 3.48 -6.54
CA ASN A 113 12.51 4.75 -6.85
C ASN A 113 12.98 4.81 -8.31
N ASN A 114 12.97 6.01 -8.88
CA ASN A 114 13.41 6.31 -10.25
C ASN A 114 12.77 5.37 -11.29
N VAL A 115 11.44 5.33 -11.34
CA VAL A 115 10.67 4.42 -12.20
C VAL A 115 11.08 4.54 -13.68
N THR A 116 11.16 3.40 -14.37
CA THR A 116 11.54 3.22 -15.77
C THR A 116 10.46 2.43 -16.50
N TYR A 117 10.43 2.46 -17.84
CA TYR A 117 9.44 1.70 -18.62
C TYR A 117 9.46 0.19 -18.35
N ASN A 118 10.63 -0.36 -18.03
CA ASN A 118 10.82 -1.77 -17.71
C ASN A 118 10.19 -2.18 -16.38
N ASP A 119 9.81 -1.22 -15.54
CA ASP A 119 9.11 -1.50 -14.28
C ASP A 119 7.59 -1.70 -14.52
N SER A 120 7.09 -1.48 -15.74
CA SER A 120 5.71 -1.84 -16.10
C SER A 120 5.53 -3.35 -16.04
N GLY A 121 4.43 -3.80 -15.47
CA GLY A 121 4.21 -5.22 -15.24
C GLY A 121 3.20 -5.47 -14.13
N VAL A 122 3.16 -6.71 -13.66
CA VAL A 122 2.30 -7.10 -12.55
C VAL A 122 3.14 -7.36 -11.31
N TYR A 123 2.78 -6.69 -10.23
CA TYR A 123 3.36 -6.88 -8.92
C TYR A 123 2.41 -7.70 -8.05
N GLU A 124 2.95 -8.63 -7.28
CA GLU A 124 2.20 -9.38 -6.29
C GLU A 124 2.82 -9.20 -4.91
N CYS A 125 2.03 -8.74 -3.94
CA CYS A 125 2.39 -8.84 -2.53
C CYS A 125 1.75 -10.09 -1.92
N HIS A 126 2.57 -10.90 -1.28
CA HIS A 126 2.20 -12.14 -0.61
C HIS A 126 2.40 -11.92 0.89
N VAL A 127 1.31 -11.95 1.66
CA VAL A 127 1.32 -11.71 3.11
C VAL A 127 0.96 -13.02 3.80
N LEU A 128 1.94 -13.61 4.48
CA LEU A 128 1.76 -14.78 5.33
C LEU A 128 1.75 -14.35 6.79
N ARG A 129 0.66 -14.66 7.49
CA ARG A 129 0.50 -14.43 8.92
C ARG A 129 0.41 -15.76 9.64
N GLU A 130 1.36 -16.01 10.53
CA GLU A 130 1.42 -17.18 11.40
C GLU A 130 1.02 -16.75 12.80
N PHE A 131 -0.03 -17.37 13.34
CA PHE A 131 -0.53 -17.08 14.66
C PHE A 131 -0.04 -18.15 15.64
N ASP A 132 0.31 -17.71 16.85
CA ASP A 132 0.80 -18.58 17.91
C ASP A 132 -0.22 -18.59 19.04
N PHE A 133 -1.05 -19.64 19.08
CA PHE A 133 -1.99 -19.89 20.17
C PHE A 133 -1.59 -21.15 20.93
N ASP A 134 -1.96 -21.25 22.21
CA ASP A 134 -1.51 -22.30 23.12
C ASP A 134 -1.73 -23.75 22.61
N PHE A 135 -2.77 -23.96 21.78
CA PHE A 135 -3.17 -25.30 21.33
C PHE A 135 -3.13 -25.49 19.80
N PHE A 136 -2.91 -24.42 19.03
CA PHE A 136 -2.92 -24.48 17.56
C PHE A 136 -2.18 -23.29 16.94
N ASN A 137 -1.58 -23.51 15.78
CA ASN A 137 -0.80 -22.51 15.05
C ASN A 137 -1.35 -22.31 13.64
N PRO A 138 -2.46 -21.58 13.47
CA PRO A 138 -3.04 -21.37 12.16
C PRO A 138 -2.21 -20.35 11.38
N SER A 139 -2.25 -20.48 10.06
CA SER A 139 -1.65 -19.51 9.15
C SER A 139 -2.69 -18.97 8.18
N VAL A 140 -2.64 -17.67 7.91
CA VAL A 140 -3.46 -17.01 6.88
C VAL A 140 -2.54 -16.47 5.81
N PHE A 141 -2.86 -16.75 4.55
CA PHE A 141 -2.13 -16.26 3.40
C PHE A 141 -3.03 -15.38 2.55
N GLU A 142 -2.57 -14.17 2.26
CA GLU A 142 -3.26 -13.22 1.39
C GLU A 142 -2.33 -12.79 0.24
N LYS A 143 -2.92 -12.65 -0.95
CA LYS A 143 -2.21 -12.24 -2.16
C LYS A 143 -2.98 -11.09 -2.80
N LYS A 144 -2.30 -9.95 -3.03
CA LYS A 144 -2.86 -8.84 -3.81
C LYS A 144 -2.02 -8.60 -5.06
N ARG A 145 -2.69 -8.28 -6.16
CA ARG A 145 -2.11 -8.07 -7.50
C ARG A 145 -2.24 -6.60 -7.87
N ILE A 146 -1.18 -5.99 -8.39
CA ILE A 146 -1.13 -4.61 -8.84
C ILE A 146 -0.58 -4.59 -10.26
N GLU A 147 -1.37 -4.10 -11.20
CA GLU A 147 -0.93 -3.89 -12.58
C GLU A 147 -0.39 -2.47 -12.72
N LEU A 148 0.92 -2.34 -12.85
CA LEU A 148 1.59 -1.05 -12.95
C LEU A 148 1.86 -0.71 -14.41
N LYS A 149 1.39 0.48 -14.81
CA LYS A 149 1.69 1.09 -16.09
C LYS A 149 2.53 2.35 -15.89
N VAL A 150 3.69 2.41 -16.55
CA VAL A 150 4.54 3.60 -16.52
C VAL A 150 4.14 4.54 -17.65
N ILE A 151 3.88 5.80 -17.30
CA ILE A 151 3.45 6.86 -18.21
C ILE A 151 4.44 8.02 -18.23
N GLU A 152 4.42 8.80 -19.30
CA GLU A 152 5.18 10.04 -19.38
C GLU A 152 4.52 11.16 -18.58
N ARG A 153 5.32 12.19 -18.23
CA ARG A 153 4.82 13.34 -17.47
C ARG A 153 3.68 14.06 -18.20
N GLY A 154 3.82 14.30 -19.51
CA GLY A 154 2.83 15.05 -20.29
C GLY A 154 1.45 14.39 -20.36
N THR A 155 1.39 13.06 -20.31
CA THR A 155 0.11 12.32 -20.24
C THR A 155 -0.56 12.42 -18.87
N ALA A 156 0.21 12.44 -17.78
CA ALA A 156 -0.31 12.59 -16.43
C ALA A 156 -0.92 13.99 -16.21
N ASP A 157 -0.26 15.04 -16.69
CA ASP A 157 -0.73 16.41 -16.54
C ASP A 157 -2.06 16.63 -17.28
N HIS A 158 -2.20 16.05 -18.48
CA HIS A 158 -3.46 16.10 -19.23
C HIS A 158 -4.61 15.36 -18.52
N PHE A 159 -4.33 14.19 -17.94
CA PHE A 159 -5.34 13.43 -17.19
C PHE A 159 -5.72 14.10 -15.87
N SER A 160 -4.75 14.73 -15.19
CA SER A 160 -5.00 15.51 -13.99
C SER A 160 -5.91 16.71 -14.28
N LEU A 161 -5.64 17.45 -15.37
CA LEU A 161 -6.48 18.56 -15.80
C LEU A 161 -7.89 18.10 -16.17
N SER A 162 -8.04 16.99 -16.90
CA SER A 162 -9.36 16.47 -17.27
C SER A 162 -10.16 15.98 -16.07
N TYR A 163 -9.52 15.35 -15.08
CA TYR A 163 -10.19 14.88 -13.86
C TYR A 163 -10.63 16.05 -12.96
N ILE A 164 -9.81 17.09 -12.82
CA ILE A 164 -10.19 18.32 -12.11
C ILE A 164 -11.37 18.98 -12.78
N LEU A 165 -11.34 19.11 -14.12
CA LEU A 165 -12.46 19.66 -14.90
C LEU A 165 -13.73 18.82 -14.72
N PHE A 166 -13.63 17.49 -14.74
CA PHE A 166 -14.77 16.60 -14.51
C PHE A 166 -15.36 16.80 -13.11
N CYS A 167 -14.53 16.86 -12.08
CA CYS A 167 -14.99 17.06 -10.70
C CYS A 167 -15.64 18.44 -10.49
N GLN A 168 -15.24 19.45 -11.27
CA GLN A 168 -15.91 20.76 -11.26
C GLN A 168 -17.26 20.76 -12.01
N ILE A 169 -17.44 19.89 -13.01
CA ILE A 169 -18.69 19.77 -13.77
C ILE A 169 -19.70 18.89 -13.03
N THR A 170 -19.24 17.82 -12.37
CA THR A 170 -20.05 16.95 -11.51
C THR A 170 -19.84 17.34 -10.05
N GLY A 171 -20.41 18.48 -9.64
CA GLY A 171 -20.49 18.83 -8.22
C GLY A 171 -21.31 17.80 -7.41
N PRO A 172 -21.21 17.80 -6.07
CA PRO A 172 -21.93 16.87 -5.19
C PRO A 172 -23.45 16.98 -5.29
#